data_AF-A0A914VR00-F1
#
_entry.id   AF-A0A914VR00-F1
#
_cell.length_a   1.000
_cell.length_b   1.000
_cell.length_c   1.000
_cell.angle_alpha   90.00
_cell.angle_beta   90.00
_cell.angle_gamma   90.00
#
_symmetry.space_group_name_H-M   'P 1'
#
loop_
_entity.id
_entity.type
_entity.pdbx_description
1 polymer ?
#
loop_
_entity_poly.entity_id
_entity_poly.type
_entity_poly.pdbx_seq_one_letter_code
_entity_poly.pdbx_strand_id
1 'polypeptide(L)' 'IFYPDLLDPTETPHFTVTPCEDADFAILRFHAGPPYEDIAFKLVNREWEINHKHGYRCQFQNGIFQLWFHFKKYRYRR' A
#
# COMPACT_ATOMS: atom_id res chain seq x y z
N ILE A 1 4.30 -7.84 -1.37
CA ILE A 1 5.46 -8.02 -0.49
C ILE A 1 5.37 -9.40 0.12
N PHE A 2 6.47 -10.15 0.14
CA PHE A 2 6.52 -11.50 0.68
C PHE A 2 6.98 -11.44 2.14
N TYR A 3 6.19 -12.01 3.04
CA TYR A 3 6.45 -12.18 4.46
C TYR A 3 6.15 -13.64 4.89
N PRO A 4 6.92 -14.62 4.39
CA PRO A 4 6.69 -16.03 4.68
C PRO A 4 6.92 -16.42 6.16
N ASP A 5 7.76 -15.68 6.90
CA ASP A 5 8.24 -16.04 8.24
C ASP A 5 7.70 -15.11 9.34
N LEU A 6 6.45 -14.63 9.22
CA LEU A 6 5.84 -13.82 10.28
C LEU A 6 5.75 -14.63 11.59
N LEU A 7 6.32 -14.09 12.67
CA LEU A 7 6.31 -14.74 13.98
C LEU A 7 4.90 -14.80 14.57
N ASP A 8 4.16 -13.71 14.44
CA ASP A 8 2.77 -13.63 14.90
C ASP A 8 1.81 -13.49 13.72
N PRO A 9 1.12 -14.57 13.31
CA PRO A 9 0.16 -14.51 12.21
C PRO A 9 -1.11 -13.71 12.55
N THR A 10 -1.30 -13.28 13.81
CA THR A 10 -2.39 -12.37 14.20
C THR A 10 -2.07 -10.91 13.89
N GLU A 11 -0.78 -10.53 13.88
CA GLU A 11 -0.35 -9.21 13.46
C GLU A 11 -0.30 -9.12 11.93
N THR A 12 -1.40 -8.64 11.34
CA THR A 12 -1.44 -8.44 9.89
C THR A 12 -0.59 -7.24 9.49
N PRO A 13 0.27 -7.36 8.46
CA PRO A 13 1.01 -6.23 7.94
C PRO A 13 0.07 -5.11 7.50
N HIS A 14 0.41 -3.88 7.85
CA HIS A 14 -0.35 -2.69 7.51
C HIS A 14 0.50 -1.70 6.72
N PHE A 15 -0.14 -0.69 6.14
CA PHE A 15 0.57 0.34 5.38
C PHE A 15 0.10 1.73 5.79
N THR A 16 1.00 2.69 5.67
CA THR A 16 0.75 4.12 5.86
C THR A 16 1.23 4.87 4.63
N VAL A 17 0.52 5.93 4.26
CA VAL A 17 0.94 6.84 3.19
C VAL A 17 1.16 8.21 3.81
N THR A 18 2.39 8.70 3.73
CA THR A 18 2.76 10.02 4.24
C THR A 18 3.23 10.91 3.08
N PRO A 19 2.84 12.20 3.05
CA PRO A 19 3.38 13.13 2.07
C PRO A 19 4.87 13.34 2.32
N CYS A 20 5.64 13.51 1.24
CA CYS A 20 7.05 13.86 1.31
C CYS A 20 7.23 15.39 1.19
N GLU A 21 8.46 15.88 1.30
CA GLU A 21 8.80 17.29 1.02
C GLU A 21 8.42 17.67 -0.42
N ASP A 22 8.59 16.75 -1.37
CA ASP A 22 8.08 16.90 -2.74
C ASP A 22 6.56 16.66 -2.75
N ALA A 23 5.77 17.71 -3.00
CA ALA A 23 4.30 17.62 -3.03
C ALA A 23 3.75 16.60 -4.05
N ASP A 24 4.50 16.35 -5.13
CA ASP A 24 4.16 15.38 -6.17
C ASP A 24 4.37 13.93 -5.75
N PHE A 25 5.05 13.68 -4.63
CA PHE A 25 5.40 12.35 -4.16
C PHE A 25 4.94 12.08 -2.73
N ALA A 26 4.59 10.84 -2.47
CA ALA A 26 4.25 10.32 -1.16
C ALA A 26 5.11 9.09 -0.88
N ILE A 27 5.33 8.84 0.40
CA ILE A 27 6.02 7.67 0.91
C ILE A 27 4.96 6.70 1.38
N LEU A 28 4.90 5.53 0.74
CA LEU A 28 4.09 4.41 1.15
C LEU A 28 4.95 3.47 1.98
N ARG A 29 4.71 3.43 3.28
CA ARG A 29 5.43 2.60 4.24
C ARG A 29 4.60 1.39 4.62
N PHE A 30 5.21 0.22 4.60
CA PHE A 30 4.64 -1.05 5.03
C PHE A 30 5.28 -1.46 6.35
N HIS A 31 4.43 -1.82 7.30
CA HIS A 31 4.79 -2.27 8.63
C HIS A 31 4.33 -3.73 8.76
N ALA A 32 5.28 -4.65 8.90
CA ALA A 32 4.99 -6.08 9.01
C ALA A 32 5.12 -6.63 10.44
N GLY A 33 5.83 -5.92 11.33
CA GLY A 33 6.17 -6.41 12.65
C GLY A 33 7.37 -7.37 12.65
N PRO A 34 7.89 -7.77 13.82
CA PRO A 34 9.02 -8.68 13.93
C PRO A 34 8.76 -10.00 13.19
N PRO A 35 9.74 -10.58 12.45
CA PRO A 35 11.15 -10.22 12.33
C PRO A 35 11.47 -9.21 11.22
N TYR A 36 10.46 -8.67 10.55
CA TYR A 36 10.65 -7.81 9.37
C TYR A 36 10.72 -6.33 9.76
N GLU A 37 11.63 -5.60 9.11
CA GLU A 37 11.69 -4.14 9.22
C GLU A 37 10.69 -3.45 8.29
N ASP A 38 10.35 -2.21 8.62
CA ASP A 38 9.46 -1.41 7.79
C ASP A 38 10.08 -1.09 6.44
N ILE A 39 9.31 -1.27 5.36
CA ILE A 39 9.76 -0.98 4.00
C ILE A 39 8.98 0.20 3.46
N ALA A 40 9.66 1.16 2.83
CA ALA A 40 9.04 2.33 2.25
C ALA A 40 9.27 2.44 0.74
N PHE A 41 8.24 2.89 0.01
CA PHE A 41 8.27 3.14 -1.43
C PHE A 41 7.90 4.59 -1.72
N LYS A 42 8.68 5.27 -2.56
CA LYS A 42 8.32 6.60 -3.09
C LYS A 42 7.38 6.41 -4.28
N LEU A 43 6.21 7.03 -4.24
CA LEU A 43 5.20 6.97 -5.30
C LEU A 43 4.58 8.35 -5.56
N VAL A 44 3.81 8.48 -6.63
CA VAL A 44 3.13 9.74 -6.97
C VAL A 44 1.99 10.01 -6.00
N ASN A 45 1.96 11.20 -5.41
CA ASN A 45 0.93 11.65 -4.49
C ASN A 45 -0.36 12.05 -5.24
N ARG A 46 -1.14 11.05 -5.64
CA ARG A 46 -2.46 11.23 -6.27
C ARG A 46 -3.50 10.39 -5.54
N GLU A 47 -4.76 10.78 -5.66
CA GLU A 47 -5.87 10.03 -5.07
C GLU A 47 -5.97 8.62 -5.66
N TRP A 48 -6.13 7.62 -4.80
CA TRP A 48 -6.24 6.22 -5.21
C TRP A 48 -7.70 5.86 -5.49
N GLU A 49 -7.90 5.01 -6.49
CA GLU A 49 -9.18 4.36 -6.74
C GLU A 49 -9.31 3.19 -5.75
N ILE A 50 -10.13 3.37 -4.70
CA ILE A 50 -10.35 2.38 -3.63
C ILE A 50 -11.44 1.37 -4.02
N ASN A 51 -12.08 1.54 -5.18
CA ASN A 51 -13.15 0.65 -5.62
C ASN A 51 -12.62 -0.73 -5.99
N HIS A 52 -13.08 -1.76 -5.27
CA HIS A 52 -12.75 -3.16 -5.55
C HIS A 52 -13.12 -3.60 -6.98
N LYS A 53 -14.19 -3.05 -7.56
CA LYS A 53 -14.58 -3.33 -8.97
C LYS A 53 -13.56 -2.79 -9.98
N HIS A 54 -12.75 -1.80 -9.58
CA HIS A 54 -11.74 -1.16 -10.42
C HIS A 54 -10.33 -1.67 -10.11
N GLY A 55 -10.20 -2.86 -9.50
CA GLY A 55 -8.90 -3.51 -9.29
C GLY A 55 -8.19 -3.15 -7.98
N TYR A 56 -8.85 -2.40 -7.09
CA TYR A 56 -8.31 -2.20 -5.74
C TYR A 56 -8.31 -3.50 -4.95
N ARG A 57 -7.13 -3.88 -4.45
CA ARG A 57 -6.94 -5.07 -3.63
C ARG A 57 -5.97 -4.75 -2.50
N CYS A 58 -6.40 -4.96 -1.27
CA CYS A 58 -5.54 -4.86 -0.09
C CYS A 58 -5.81 -6.11 0.75
N GLN A 59 -4.94 -7.11 0.67
CA GLN A 59 -5.11 -8.36 1.39
C GLN A 59 -3.77 -8.97 1.81
N PHE A 60 -3.77 -9.71 2.90
CA PHE A 60 -2.66 -10.55 3.33
C PHE A 60 -3.13 -12.00 3.33
N GLN A 61 -2.49 -12.86 2.52
CA GLN A 61 -2.84 -14.28 2.44
C GLN A 61 -1.59 -15.10 2.09
N ASN A 62 -1.42 -16.25 2.76
CA ASN A 62 -0.31 -17.19 2.55
C ASN A 62 1.08 -16.52 2.65
N GLY A 63 1.26 -15.61 3.62
CA GLY A 63 2.51 -14.87 3.78
C GLY A 63 2.76 -13.84 2.68
N ILE A 64 1.77 -13.49 1.86
CA ILE A 64 1.92 -12.50 0.80
C ILE A 64 0.98 -11.32 1.07
N PHE A 65 1.58 -10.15 1.27
CA PHE A 65 0.87 -8.89 1.34
C PHE A 65 0.69 -8.30 -0.06
N GLN A 66 -0.57 -8.18 -0.49
CA GLN A 66 -0.95 -7.71 -1.81
C GLN A 66 -1.67 -6.37 -1.69
N LEU A 67 -1.03 -5.32 -2.17
CA LEU A 67 -1.64 -4.01 -2.37
C LEU A 67 -1.61 -3.66 -3.86
N TRP A 68 -2.79 -3.68 -4.47
CA TRP A 68 -3.03 -3.31 -5.85
C TRP A 68 -3.93 -2.08 -5.83
N PHE A 69 -3.51 -1.05 -6.53
CA PHE A 69 -4.28 0.18 -6.65
C PHE A 69 -4.00 0.82 -8.00
N HIS A 70 -4.95 1.63 -8.43
CA HIS A 70 -4.79 2.55 -9.54
C HIS A 70 -5.03 3.96 -9.04
N PHE A 71 -4.45 4.95 -9.71
CA PHE A 71 -4.79 6.34 -9.45
C PHE A 71 -6.16 6.66 -10.05
N LYS A 72 -6.96 7.49 -9.35
CA LYS A 72 -8.23 7.98 -9.88
C LYS A 72 -7.99 8.74 -11.18
N LYS A 73 -8.81 8.43 -12.18
CA LYS A 73 -8.84 9.15 -13.46
C LYS A 73 -9.96 10.19 -13.42
N TYR A 74 -9.59 11.46 -13.35
CA TYR A 74 -10.57 12.54 -13.51
C TYR A 74 -10.87 12.72 -15.00
N ARG A 75 -12.11 12.41 -15.40
CA ARG A 75 -12.62 12.80 -16.72
C ARG A 75 -13.10 14.25 -16.64
N TYR A 76 -12.47 15.11 -17.43
CA TYR A 76 -12.98 16.44 -17.67
C TYR A 76 -14.34 16.35 -18.39
N ARG A 77 -15.37 16.98 -17.84
CA ARG A 77 -16.66 17.19 -18.51
C ARG A 77 -16.70 18.63 -19.02
N ARG A 78 -16.89 18.79 -20.32
CA ARG A 78 -17.10 20.09 -20.98
C ARG A 78 -18.58 20.46 -20.94
#